data_AF-A0A532TUL6-F1
#
_entry.id   AF-A0A532TUL6-F1
#
_cell.length_a   1.000
_cell.length_b   1.000
_cell.length_c   1.000
_cell.angle_alpha   90.00
_cell.angle_beta   90.00
_cell.angle_gamma   90.00
#
_symmetry.space_group_name_H-M   'P 1'
#
loop_
_entity.id
_entity.type
_entity.pdbx_description
1 polymer ?
#
loop_
_entity_poly.entity_id
_entity_poly.type
_entity_poly.pdbx_seq_one_letter_code
_entity_poly.pdbx_strand_id
1 'polypeptide(L)'
;MRFKTIDNQEKILKTPSFFITNNFGGGGTNVSRLFSYLGELNIRKINLLLNYYYLNTNLGNKMVFDRVLIDKSFEFENIENWVEYVRGVYIETEKKTTSKISLKKLENLNFFLLDSGSGNIFRNIIEDTSDNILDEYTKIIKDYHNYAHNLKLNIIIAMDFAKKYTYKAGEKGDEKYVRISDEFGEDLNKNRRLIKLTIEDLQKRDFFTPLVFAPIHGNSPNNYLSYLKSIIEFEKKYDFKFDGFAIGGGIANSKGKDEDIWQFPKKLNRFTKSAYICSIVTKMISDFLKNINDDRTIHILGAGNHFNILPLWICGADSYDCHSSWRRATENKILIPLLNSNGNYVKNKNIFHFKKLSELNGSDFNCECEVCQNYNLNNLKELTIKNKRETHIDKEKYYYGEILVFFHAIYQYEYLLNKFKEFKDIETIQKFILKIPDKNLQKNYIDLLKHLKITEGITKFFGA
;
A
#
# COMPACT_ATOMS: atom_id res chain seq x y z
N MET A 1 2.14 6.64 -21.81
CA MET A 1 1.69 6.01 -20.55
C MET A 1 2.07 4.55 -20.59
N ARG A 2 2.43 3.94 -19.45
CA ARG A 2 3.01 2.60 -19.43
C ARG A 2 2.05 1.64 -18.73
N PHE A 3 1.68 0.60 -19.46
CA PHE A 3 1.09 -0.61 -18.92
C PHE A 3 2.15 -1.68 -19.02
N LYS A 4 2.45 -2.35 -17.92
CA LYS A 4 3.43 -3.41 -17.81
C LYS A 4 2.72 -4.70 -17.41
N THR A 5 3.34 -5.79 -17.80
CA THR A 5 2.96 -7.13 -17.37
C THR A 5 4.11 -7.66 -16.54
N ILE A 6 3.83 -8.07 -15.31
CA ILE A 6 4.79 -8.73 -14.43
C ILE A 6 4.37 -10.19 -14.36
N ASP A 7 5.29 -11.07 -14.74
CA ASP A 7 5.14 -12.52 -14.67
C ASP A 7 5.96 -13.05 -13.48
N ASN A 8 5.33 -13.84 -12.62
CA ASN A 8 6.05 -14.64 -11.64
C ASN A 8 5.20 -15.87 -11.26
N GLN A 9 5.83 -17.05 -11.21
CA GLN A 9 5.20 -18.31 -10.77
C GLN A 9 3.86 -18.58 -11.47
N GLU A 10 3.84 -18.47 -12.80
CA GLU A 10 2.66 -18.69 -13.67
C GLU A 10 1.52 -17.67 -13.47
N LYS A 11 1.78 -16.57 -12.75
CA LYS A 11 0.81 -15.51 -12.49
C LYS A 11 1.19 -14.23 -13.19
N ILE A 12 0.16 -13.56 -13.70
CA ILE A 12 0.29 -12.28 -14.41
C ILE A 12 -0.36 -11.14 -13.60
N LEU A 13 0.47 -10.16 -13.23
CA LEU A 13 0.04 -8.87 -12.70
C LEU A 13 0.08 -7.81 -13.81
N LYS A 14 -1.08 -7.22 -14.09
CA LYS A 14 -1.21 -6.11 -15.05
C LYS A 14 -1.17 -4.77 -14.30
N THR A 15 -0.29 -3.87 -14.72
CA THR A 15 -0.20 -2.51 -14.15
C THR A 15 -1.13 -1.55 -14.90
N PRO A 16 -1.63 -0.46 -14.29
CA PRO A 16 -1.50 -0.14 -12.87
C PRO A 16 -2.28 -1.10 -11.98
N SER A 17 -1.73 -1.46 -10.82
CA SER A 17 -2.35 -2.40 -9.86
C SER A 17 -2.36 -1.88 -8.42
N PHE A 18 -3.33 -2.32 -7.64
CA PHE A 18 -3.42 -2.00 -6.21
C PHE A 18 -3.29 -3.29 -5.39
N PHE A 19 -2.54 -3.20 -4.29
CA PHE A 19 -2.39 -4.25 -3.29
C PHE A 19 -3.18 -3.89 -2.04
N ILE A 20 -4.12 -4.76 -1.65
CA ILE A 20 -4.91 -4.63 -0.44
C ILE A 20 -4.01 -4.97 0.75
N THR A 21 -3.69 -3.98 1.58
CA THR A 21 -2.89 -4.18 2.79
C THR A 21 -3.63 -5.03 3.81
N ASN A 22 -3.05 -6.18 4.17
CA ASN A 22 -3.49 -7.02 5.27
C ASN A 22 -2.32 -7.24 6.24
N ASN A 23 -2.40 -6.59 7.40
CA ASN A 23 -1.43 -6.75 8.48
C ASN A 23 -1.84 -7.92 9.39
N PHE A 24 -2.01 -9.12 8.81
CA PHE A 24 -2.36 -10.31 9.57
C PHE A 24 -1.36 -10.54 10.71
N GLY A 25 -1.84 -10.83 11.91
CA GLY A 25 -1.01 -10.90 13.12
C GLY A 25 -0.76 -9.57 13.83
N GLY A 26 -1.13 -8.44 13.22
CA GLY A 26 -0.96 -7.09 13.76
C GLY A 26 -2.13 -6.13 13.52
N GLY A 27 -1.95 -4.86 13.87
CA GLY A 27 -2.83 -3.77 13.38
C GLY A 27 -4.22 -3.63 14.03
N GLY A 28 -4.56 -4.41 15.04
CA GLY A 28 -5.88 -4.45 15.68
C GLY A 28 -6.65 -5.70 15.27
N THR A 29 -7.33 -6.33 16.23
CA THR A 29 -7.86 -7.72 16.20
C THR A 29 -8.75 -8.11 15.03
N ASN A 30 -9.20 -7.15 14.21
CA ASN A 30 -10.22 -7.37 13.19
C ASN A 30 -9.62 -7.47 11.78
N VAL A 31 -8.37 -7.01 11.57
CA VAL A 31 -7.69 -7.12 10.26
C VAL A 31 -7.58 -8.57 9.83
N SER A 32 -7.33 -9.49 10.77
CA SER A 32 -7.16 -10.90 10.46
C SER A 32 -8.42 -11.52 9.85
N ARG A 33 -9.62 -11.06 10.26
CA ARG A 33 -10.91 -11.50 9.69
C ARG A 33 -11.04 -11.20 8.21
N LEU A 34 -10.28 -10.24 7.66
CA LEU A 34 -10.32 -9.90 6.23
C LEU A 34 -10.20 -11.14 5.34
N PHE A 35 -9.33 -12.11 5.68
CA PHE A 35 -9.19 -13.35 4.92
C PHE A 35 -10.50 -14.12 4.78
N SER A 36 -11.28 -14.25 5.85
CA SER A 36 -12.55 -14.99 5.83
C SER A 36 -13.55 -14.39 4.85
N TYR A 37 -13.51 -13.07 4.67
CA TYR A 37 -14.44 -12.34 3.81
C TYR A 37 -13.90 -12.04 2.41
N LEU A 38 -12.67 -12.44 2.07
CA LEU A 38 -12.13 -12.23 0.71
C LEU A 38 -12.99 -12.87 -0.38
N GLY A 39 -13.70 -13.97 -0.07
CA GLY A 39 -14.60 -14.62 -1.01
C GLY A 39 -15.86 -13.81 -1.34
N GLU A 40 -16.18 -12.79 -0.54
CA GLU A 40 -17.27 -11.85 -0.77
C GLU A 40 -16.82 -10.66 -1.64
N LEU A 41 -15.51 -10.51 -1.91
CA LEU A 41 -15.00 -9.55 -2.89
C LEU A 41 -15.12 -10.16 -4.29
N ASN A 42 -16.08 -9.70 -5.07
CA ASN A 42 -16.20 -9.99 -6.48
C ASN A 42 -15.29 -9.07 -7.33
N ILE A 43 -14.01 -9.05 -6.96
CA ILE A 43 -12.94 -8.40 -7.71
C ILE A 43 -12.25 -9.48 -8.53
N ARG A 44 -12.03 -9.23 -9.82
CA ARG A 44 -11.49 -10.26 -10.74
C ARG A 44 -10.14 -10.82 -10.29
N LYS A 45 -9.27 -9.97 -9.75
CA LYS A 45 -7.93 -10.34 -9.27
C LYS A 45 -7.61 -9.55 -8.00
N ILE A 46 -7.48 -10.27 -6.89
CA ILE A 46 -7.09 -9.73 -5.59
C ILE A 46 -5.58 -9.83 -5.44
N ASN A 47 -4.92 -8.69 -5.25
CA ASN A 47 -3.51 -8.65 -4.84
C ASN A 47 -3.43 -8.22 -3.38
N LEU A 48 -2.62 -8.90 -2.58
CA LEU A 48 -2.48 -8.68 -1.15
C LEU A 48 -1.08 -8.18 -0.81
N LEU A 49 -1.00 -7.13 -0.01
CA LEU A 49 0.24 -6.76 0.67
C LEU A 49 0.21 -7.31 2.09
N LEU A 50 1.18 -8.14 2.43
CA LEU A 50 1.44 -8.63 3.78
C LEU A 50 2.69 -7.93 4.34
N ASN A 51 2.85 -7.93 5.66
CA ASN A 51 4.00 -7.29 6.30
C ASN A 51 4.74 -8.30 7.19
N TYR A 52 6.00 -8.55 6.87
CA TYR A 52 6.81 -9.61 7.48
C TYR A 52 6.97 -9.45 8.99
N TYR A 53 7.02 -8.22 9.49
CA TYR A 53 7.07 -7.96 10.93
C TYR A 53 5.93 -8.65 11.67
N TYR A 54 4.71 -8.65 11.12
CA TYR A 54 3.56 -9.28 11.78
C TYR A 54 3.45 -10.79 11.52
N LEU A 55 4.19 -11.31 10.54
CA LEU A 55 4.19 -12.73 10.16
C LEU A 55 5.38 -13.51 10.75
N ASN A 56 6.30 -12.87 11.44
CA ASN A 56 7.38 -13.53 12.14
C ASN A 56 7.26 -13.33 13.66
N THR A 57 6.93 -14.41 14.35
CA THR A 57 6.70 -14.47 15.79
C THR A 57 7.99 -14.43 16.61
N ASN A 58 9.15 -14.63 15.97
CA ASN A 58 10.47 -14.61 16.61
C ASN A 58 11.08 -13.21 16.71
N LEU A 59 10.49 -12.18 16.07
CA LEU A 59 11.01 -10.81 16.07
C LEU A 59 10.67 -10.01 17.35
N GLY A 60 10.46 -10.67 18.49
CA GLY A 60 10.22 -10.01 19.79
C GLY A 60 8.88 -9.26 19.89
N ASN A 61 7.93 -9.56 19.01
CA ASN A 61 6.65 -8.87 18.98
C ASN A 61 5.79 -9.18 20.21
N LYS A 62 5.76 -8.24 21.17
CA LYS A 62 4.94 -8.31 22.39
C LYS A 62 3.43 -8.51 22.10
N MET A 63 2.96 -8.24 20.88
CA MET A 63 1.56 -8.39 20.49
C MET A 63 1.42 -8.98 19.08
N VAL A 64 1.73 -10.26 18.91
CA VAL A 64 1.30 -11.02 17.72
C VAL A 64 -0.03 -11.69 18.01
N PHE A 65 -1.10 -11.20 17.35
CA PHE A 65 -2.38 -11.91 17.36
C PHE A 65 -2.28 -13.14 16.47
N ASP A 66 -3.11 -14.16 16.73
CA ASP A 66 -3.19 -15.34 15.86
C ASP A 66 -1.85 -16.09 15.69
N ARG A 67 -0.96 -16.01 16.70
CA ARG A 67 0.38 -16.62 16.71
C ARG A 67 0.39 -18.07 16.26
N VAL A 68 -0.53 -18.89 16.77
CA VAL A 68 -0.63 -20.32 16.42
C VAL A 68 -0.84 -20.52 14.91
N LEU A 69 -1.61 -19.63 14.27
CA LEU A 69 -1.84 -19.70 12.82
C LEU A 69 -0.64 -19.22 12.03
N ILE A 70 0.11 -18.26 12.55
CA ILE A 70 1.32 -17.71 11.93
C ILE A 70 2.47 -18.72 12.02
N ASP A 71 2.68 -19.34 13.18
CA ASP A 71 3.72 -20.35 13.39
C ASP A 71 3.52 -21.54 12.44
N LYS A 72 2.27 -21.88 12.12
CA LYS A 72 1.94 -22.90 11.13
C LYS A 72 2.25 -22.51 9.68
N SER A 73 2.53 -21.24 9.36
CA SER A 73 2.81 -20.83 7.97
C SER A 73 3.98 -21.60 7.36
N PHE A 74 4.98 -21.98 8.17
CA PHE A 74 6.13 -22.79 7.73
C PHE A 74 5.78 -24.22 7.31
N GLU A 75 4.58 -24.71 7.63
CA GLU A 75 4.10 -26.05 7.26
C GLU A 75 3.48 -26.09 5.85
N PHE A 76 3.29 -24.93 5.21
CA PHE A 76 2.63 -24.83 3.91
C PHE A 76 3.61 -24.65 2.76
N GLU A 77 3.30 -25.29 1.63
CA GLU A 77 4.11 -25.21 0.40
C GLU A 77 4.05 -23.85 -0.29
N ASN A 78 3.00 -23.07 -0.04
CA ASN A 78 2.83 -21.73 -0.57
C ASN A 78 1.89 -20.88 0.30
N ILE A 79 1.94 -19.56 0.10
CA ILE A 79 1.16 -18.58 0.85
C ILE A 79 -0.35 -18.73 0.66
N GLU A 80 -0.82 -19.18 -0.51
CA GLU A 80 -2.25 -19.33 -0.79
C GLU A 80 -2.86 -20.45 0.03
N ASN A 81 -2.17 -21.59 0.12
CA ASN A 81 -2.57 -22.72 0.95
C ASN A 81 -2.65 -22.30 2.43
N TRP A 82 -1.70 -21.50 2.90
CA TRP A 82 -1.76 -20.96 4.26
C TRP A 82 -2.94 -20.02 4.47
N VAL A 83 -3.21 -19.09 3.55
CA VAL A 83 -4.38 -18.20 3.63
C VAL A 83 -5.68 -19.00 3.64
N GLU A 84 -5.82 -20.01 2.79
CA GLU A 84 -7.00 -20.89 2.78
C GLU A 84 -7.16 -21.67 4.09
N TYR A 85 -6.07 -22.17 4.67
CA TYR A 85 -6.09 -22.80 5.98
C TYR A 85 -6.60 -21.85 7.07
N VAL A 86 -6.06 -20.61 7.12
CA VAL A 86 -6.51 -19.59 8.07
C VAL A 86 -8.00 -19.29 7.91
N ARG A 87 -8.48 -19.20 6.66
CA ARG A 87 -9.91 -19.01 6.37
C ARG A 87 -10.76 -20.16 6.91
N GLY A 88 -10.36 -21.40 6.66
CA GLY A 88 -11.02 -22.59 7.19
C GLY A 88 -11.11 -22.55 8.72
N VAL A 89 -10.01 -22.24 9.40
CA VAL A 89 -9.99 -22.11 10.86
C VAL A 89 -10.99 -21.05 11.34
N TYR A 90 -11.01 -19.86 10.74
CA TYR A 90 -11.91 -18.79 11.16
C TYR A 90 -13.38 -19.04 10.87
N ILE A 91 -13.71 -19.64 9.72
CA ILE A 91 -15.09 -19.90 9.32
C ILE A 91 -15.64 -21.12 10.09
N GLU A 92 -14.86 -22.20 10.15
CA GLU A 92 -15.37 -23.50 10.58
C GLU A 92 -15.10 -23.76 12.06
N THR A 93 -13.93 -23.38 12.58
CA THR A 93 -13.49 -23.72 13.94
C THR A 93 -13.74 -22.58 14.92
N GLU A 94 -13.17 -21.40 14.68
CA GLU A 94 -13.22 -20.26 15.61
C GLU A 94 -14.50 -19.42 15.47
N LYS A 95 -15.31 -19.68 14.43
CA LYS A 95 -16.56 -18.96 14.12
C LYS A 95 -16.40 -17.43 14.11
N LYS A 96 -15.24 -16.90 13.70
CA LYS A 96 -14.94 -15.46 13.53
C LYS A 96 -15.57 -14.88 12.25
N THR A 97 -16.81 -15.28 11.96
CA THR A 97 -17.57 -14.83 10.80
C THR A 97 -19.06 -14.69 11.13
N THR A 98 -19.78 -13.94 10.31
CA THR A 98 -21.25 -14.01 10.34
C THR A 98 -21.73 -15.35 9.77
N SER A 99 -22.89 -15.85 10.25
CA SER A 99 -23.51 -17.10 9.77
C SER A 99 -23.78 -17.19 8.25
N LYS A 100 -23.59 -16.10 7.51
CA LYS A 100 -23.79 -16.03 6.06
C LYS A 100 -22.58 -16.53 5.26
N ILE A 101 -21.39 -16.63 5.87
CA ILE A 101 -20.17 -16.99 5.15
C ILE A 101 -20.01 -18.51 5.10
N SER A 102 -19.76 -19.02 3.91
CA SER A 102 -19.40 -20.42 3.66
C SER A 102 -17.96 -20.50 3.15
N LEU A 103 -17.26 -21.58 3.50
CA LEU A 103 -15.92 -21.82 2.98
C LEU A 103 -16.01 -22.19 1.50
N LYS A 104 -15.49 -21.31 0.65
CA LYS A 104 -15.28 -21.52 -0.79
C LYS A 104 -13.84 -21.17 -1.12
N LYS A 105 -13.23 -21.93 -2.03
CA LYS A 105 -11.86 -21.65 -2.53
C LYS A 105 -11.80 -20.26 -3.16
N LEU A 106 -10.76 -19.50 -2.87
CA LEU A 106 -10.50 -18.19 -3.48
C LEU A 106 -9.80 -18.37 -4.83
N GLU A 107 -10.59 -18.37 -5.90
CA GLU A 107 -10.06 -18.48 -7.26
C GLU A 107 -9.48 -17.16 -7.79
N ASN A 108 -9.77 -16.04 -7.12
CA ASN A 108 -9.38 -14.70 -7.55
C ASN A 108 -8.14 -14.14 -6.83
N LEU A 109 -7.51 -14.89 -5.92
CA LEU A 109 -6.19 -14.52 -5.40
C LEU A 109 -5.17 -14.54 -6.53
N ASN A 110 -4.39 -13.46 -6.65
CA ASN A 110 -3.49 -13.25 -7.78
C ASN A 110 -2.05 -13.03 -7.35
N PHE A 111 -1.72 -11.93 -6.65
CA PHE A 111 -0.33 -11.65 -6.25
C PHE A 111 -0.22 -11.35 -4.76
N PHE A 112 0.87 -11.83 -4.17
CA PHE A 112 1.30 -11.50 -2.81
C PHE A 112 2.58 -10.67 -2.85
N LEU A 113 2.50 -9.48 -2.27
CA LEU A 113 3.65 -8.62 -2.01
C LEU A 113 3.95 -8.65 -0.51
N LEU A 114 5.18 -8.97 -0.14
CA LEU A 114 5.62 -8.92 1.24
C LEU A 114 6.47 -7.66 1.47
N ASP A 115 5.93 -6.77 2.29
CA ASP A 115 6.66 -5.65 2.86
C ASP A 115 7.57 -6.17 3.97
N SER A 116 8.80 -5.67 4.03
CA SER A 116 9.85 -6.10 4.97
C SER A 116 9.48 -5.82 6.42
N GLY A 117 8.63 -4.81 6.67
CA GLY A 117 8.30 -4.37 8.02
C GLY A 117 9.47 -3.71 8.76
N SER A 118 10.52 -3.30 8.03
CA SER A 118 11.78 -2.78 8.54
C SER A 118 11.63 -1.75 9.66
N GLY A 119 10.72 -0.77 9.51
CA GLY A 119 10.57 0.27 10.53
C GLY A 119 10.09 -0.22 11.89
N ASN A 120 9.32 -1.32 11.94
CA ASN A 120 8.93 -1.93 13.20
C ASN A 120 10.01 -2.89 13.74
N ILE A 121 10.70 -3.62 12.84
CA ILE A 121 11.85 -4.47 13.18
C ILE A 121 12.95 -3.64 13.82
N PHE A 122 13.32 -2.53 13.17
CA PHE A 122 14.36 -1.63 13.63
C PHE A 122 14.08 -1.09 15.03
N ARG A 123 12.83 -0.71 15.29
CA ARG A 123 12.39 -0.27 16.62
C ARG A 123 12.64 -1.34 17.69
N ASN A 124 12.23 -2.59 17.45
CA ASN A 124 12.43 -3.67 18.41
C ASN A 124 13.93 -3.91 18.65
N ILE A 125 14.76 -3.88 17.60
CA ILE A 125 16.22 -4.05 17.73
C ILE A 125 16.82 -2.95 18.61
N ILE A 126 16.44 -1.68 18.43
CA ILE A 126 16.94 -0.55 19.25
C ILE A 126 16.54 -0.69 20.73
N GLU A 127 15.32 -1.18 20.98
CA GLU A 127 14.81 -1.46 22.34
C GLU A 127 15.66 -2.56 23.02
N ASP A 128 16.03 -3.61 22.29
CA ASP A 128 16.71 -4.79 22.84
C ASP A 128 18.25 -4.66 22.90
N THR A 129 18.90 -4.00 21.93
CA THR A 129 20.37 -3.85 21.84
C THR A 129 20.79 -2.55 21.13
N SER A 130 21.87 -1.87 21.56
CA SER A 130 22.40 -0.69 20.82
C SER A 130 23.60 -0.97 19.94
N ASP A 131 24.36 -2.03 20.22
CA ASP A 131 25.74 -2.10 19.74
C ASP A 131 25.94 -3.04 18.54
N ASN A 132 24.90 -3.75 18.08
CA ASN A 132 25.04 -4.69 16.95
C ASN A 132 23.85 -4.76 15.96
N ILE A 133 23.31 -3.61 15.59
CA ILE A 133 22.15 -3.50 14.71
C ILE A 133 22.38 -4.17 13.33
N LEU A 134 23.58 -4.03 12.76
CA LEU A 134 23.88 -4.56 11.42
C LEU A 134 24.00 -6.09 11.38
N ASP A 135 24.54 -6.73 12.41
CA ASP A 135 24.63 -8.20 12.44
C ASP A 135 23.24 -8.82 12.64
N GLU A 136 22.40 -8.21 13.48
CA GLU A 136 21.00 -8.62 13.63
C GLU A 136 20.24 -8.53 12.30
N TYR A 137 20.40 -7.42 11.57
CA TYR A 137 19.82 -7.29 10.23
C TYR A 137 20.35 -8.33 9.24
N THR A 138 21.62 -8.71 9.33
CA THR A 138 22.19 -9.75 8.46
C THR A 138 21.49 -11.09 8.66
N LYS A 139 21.21 -11.47 9.91
CA LYS A 139 20.42 -12.67 10.24
C LYS A 139 18.98 -12.55 9.75
N ILE A 140 18.35 -11.41 10.03
CA ILE A 140 16.94 -11.17 9.69
C ILE A 140 16.71 -11.16 8.17
N ILE A 141 17.64 -10.62 7.37
CA ILE A 141 17.58 -10.65 5.90
C ILE A 141 17.54 -12.10 5.39
N LYS A 142 18.41 -12.96 5.93
CA LYS A 142 18.45 -14.38 5.54
C LYS A 142 17.14 -15.09 5.88
N ASP A 143 16.64 -14.87 7.10
CA ASP A 143 15.37 -15.46 7.56
C ASP A 143 14.18 -14.97 6.72
N TYR A 144 14.19 -13.68 6.37
CA TYR A 144 13.18 -13.05 5.51
C TYR A 144 13.14 -13.65 4.11
N HIS A 145 14.29 -13.79 3.47
CA HIS A 145 14.39 -14.43 2.16
C HIS A 145 13.97 -15.89 2.22
N ASN A 146 14.39 -16.64 3.24
CA ASN A 146 13.96 -18.04 3.44
C ASN A 146 12.44 -18.13 3.59
N TYR A 147 11.85 -17.28 4.43
CA TYR A 147 10.40 -17.23 4.62
C TYR A 147 9.68 -16.98 3.29
N ALA A 148 10.14 -15.98 2.53
CA ALA A 148 9.49 -15.61 1.28
C ALA A 148 9.64 -16.65 0.17
N HIS A 149 10.80 -17.29 0.10
CA HIS A 149 11.07 -18.37 -0.82
C HIS A 149 10.21 -19.60 -0.52
N ASN A 150 10.20 -20.05 0.73
CA ASN A 150 9.50 -21.26 1.17
C ASN A 150 7.99 -21.15 0.95
N LEU A 151 7.42 -19.96 1.16
CA LEU A 151 6.01 -19.68 0.93
C LEU A 151 5.69 -19.24 -0.50
N LYS A 152 6.66 -19.26 -1.42
CA LYS A 152 6.48 -18.89 -2.83
C LYS A 152 5.75 -17.55 -2.98
N LEU A 153 6.22 -16.53 -2.26
CA LEU A 153 5.70 -15.17 -2.42
C LEU A 153 6.05 -14.63 -3.82
N ASN A 154 5.21 -13.74 -4.37
CA ASN A 154 5.43 -13.25 -5.73
C ASN A 154 6.38 -12.05 -5.76
N ILE A 155 6.26 -11.13 -4.82
CA ILE A 155 7.11 -9.92 -4.75
C ILE A 155 7.52 -9.73 -3.30
N ILE A 156 8.79 -9.41 -3.06
CA ILE A 156 9.28 -8.92 -1.78
C ILE A 156 9.91 -7.53 -1.92
N ILE A 157 9.76 -6.72 -0.89
CA ILE A 157 10.53 -5.48 -0.74
C ILE A 157 11.80 -5.81 0.03
N ALA A 158 12.98 -5.47 -0.51
CA ALA A 158 14.23 -5.68 0.21
C ALA A 158 14.27 -4.88 1.52
N MET A 159 15.06 -5.33 2.49
CA MET A 159 15.15 -4.67 3.80
C MET A 159 15.89 -3.34 3.72
N ASP A 160 15.51 -2.44 4.61
CA ASP A 160 15.96 -1.04 4.70
C ASP A 160 15.96 -0.56 6.15
N PHE A 161 16.50 0.63 6.38
CA PHE A 161 16.32 1.36 7.63
C PHE A 161 15.27 2.45 7.41
N ALA A 162 13.99 2.09 7.59
CA ALA A 162 12.88 3.03 7.52
C ALA A 162 12.57 3.65 8.89
N LYS A 163 12.46 4.99 8.95
CA LYS A 163 11.80 5.65 10.07
C LYS A 163 10.31 5.30 10.09
N LYS A 164 9.79 5.00 11.27
CA LYS A 164 8.35 4.91 11.49
C LYS A 164 7.74 6.30 11.54
N TYR A 165 6.71 6.57 10.74
CA TYR A 165 5.97 7.85 10.78
C TYR A 165 4.68 7.79 11.61
N THR A 166 4.33 6.59 12.10
CA THR A 166 3.17 6.36 12.95
C THR A 166 3.61 5.92 14.34
N TYR A 167 3.74 6.87 15.24
CA TYR A 167 4.12 6.62 16.63
C TYR A 167 2.88 6.23 17.44
N LYS A 168 2.83 4.98 17.93
CA LYS A 168 1.69 4.42 18.67
C LYS A 168 2.06 3.89 20.05
N ALA A 169 3.36 3.84 20.37
CA ALA A 169 3.90 3.24 21.59
C ALA A 169 4.72 4.25 22.42
N GLY A 170 4.44 5.55 22.28
CA GLY A 170 5.17 6.60 23.00
C GLY A 170 6.60 6.85 22.48
N GLU A 171 6.93 6.33 21.29
CA GLU A 171 8.32 6.31 20.76
C GLU A 171 8.92 7.72 20.58
N LYS A 172 8.08 8.76 20.49
CA LYS A 172 8.54 10.17 20.45
C LYS A 172 9.14 10.67 21.77
N GLY A 173 8.79 10.02 22.88
CA GLY A 173 9.33 10.35 24.20
C GLY A 173 10.62 9.60 24.53
N ASP A 174 11.04 8.65 23.69
CA ASP A 174 12.30 7.92 23.84
C ASP A 174 13.40 8.60 23.03
N GLU A 175 14.22 9.41 23.72
CA GLU A 175 15.33 10.15 23.11
C GLU A 175 16.37 9.23 22.47
N LYS A 176 16.59 8.03 23.02
CA LYS A 176 17.53 7.05 22.46
C LYS A 176 17.01 6.54 21.12
N TYR A 177 15.73 6.15 21.07
CA TYR A 177 15.10 5.71 19.83
C TYR A 177 15.11 6.82 18.78
N VAL A 178 14.73 8.05 19.12
CA VAL A 178 14.72 9.18 18.18
C VAL A 178 16.13 9.40 17.60
N ARG A 179 17.16 9.47 18.45
CA ARG A 179 18.54 9.69 18.01
C ARG A 179 19.03 8.60 17.06
N ILE A 180 18.87 7.32 17.42
CA ILE A 180 19.35 6.19 16.59
C ILE A 180 18.52 6.06 15.31
N SER A 181 17.21 6.27 15.40
CA SER A 181 16.30 6.28 14.25
C SER A 181 16.66 7.38 13.26
N ASP A 182 17.03 8.56 13.76
CA ASP A 182 17.51 9.67 12.95
C ASP A 182 18.84 9.35 12.28
N GLU A 183 19.79 8.79 13.03
CA GLU A 183 21.09 8.39 12.51
C GLU A 183 21.01 7.32 11.41
N PHE A 184 20.17 6.30 11.55
CA PHE A 184 20.10 5.21 10.57
C PHE A 184 19.13 5.49 9.42
N GLY A 185 17.99 6.10 9.73
CA GLY A 185 16.94 6.35 8.74
C GLY A 185 17.30 7.43 7.72
N GLU A 186 18.25 8.31 8.03
CA GLU A 186 18.74 9.34 7.11
C GLU A 186 20.11 9.02 6.51
N ASP A 187 20.84 8.07 7.08
CA ASP A 187 22.14 7.64 6.58
C ASP A 187 21.97 6.71 5.37
N LEU A 188 22.12 7.31 4.19
CA LEU A 188 22.08 6.59 2.92
C LEU A 188 23.18 5.53 2.83
N ASN A 189 24.33 5.69 3.50
CA ASN A 189 25.40 4.68 3.47
C ASN A 189 25.02 3.43 4.26
N LYS A 190 24.36 3.59 5.42
CA LYS A 190 23.83 2.45 6.18
C LYS A 190 22.73 1.72 5.41
N ASN A 191 21.80 2.45 4.80
CA ASN A 191 20.78 1.85 3.92
C ASN A 191 21.41 1.11 2.72
N ARG A 192 22.43 1.67 2.09
CA ARG A 192 23.22 1.00 1.03
C ARG A 192 23.89 -0.29 1.51
N ARG A 193 24.28 -0.38 2.78
CA ARG A 193 24.83 -1.61 3.36
C ARG A 193 23.78 -2.73 3.38
N LEU A 194 22.52 -2.44 3.68
CA LEU A 194 21.44 -3.43 3.64
C LEU A 194 21.13 -3.90 2.22
N ILE A 195 21.16 -2.98 1.23
CA ILE A 195 21.07 -3.35 -0.19
C ILE A 195 22.19 -4.31 -0.57
N LYS A 196 23.43 -4.02 -0.16
CA LYS A 196 24.56 -4.91 -0.39
C LYS A 196 24.34 -6.29 0.25
N LEU A 197 23.93 -6.34 1.52
CA LEU A 197 23.68 -7.61 2.22
C LEU A 197 22.56 -8.42 1.56
N THR A 198 21.54 -7.75 1.05
CA THR A 198 20.46 -8.37 0.27
C THR A 198 21.02 -9.06 -0.97
N ILE A 199 21.84 -8.35 -1.77
CA ILE A 199 22.48 -8.91 -2.97
C ILE A 199 23.37 -10.10 -2.60
N GLU A 200 24.23 -9.94 -1.59
CA GLU A 200 25.15 -11.00 -1.15
C GLU A 200 24.44 -12.26 -0.63
N ASP A 201 23.27 -12.13 0.00
CA ASP A 201 22.46 -13.29 0.40
C ASP A 201 21.79 -13.96 -0.80
N LEU A 202 21.20 -13.17 -1.70
CA LEU A 202 20.51 -13.69 -2.88
C LEU A 202 21.45 -14.40 -3.86
N GLN A 203 22.68 -13.89 -4.05
CA GLN A 203 23.68 -14.52 -4.93
C GLN A 203 24.22 -15.86 -4.41
N LYS A 204 24.06 -16.15 -3.11
CA LYS A 204 24.44 -17.45 -2.53
C LYS A 204 23.40 -18.54 -2.76
N ARG A 205 22.26 -18.20 -3.38
CA ARG A 205 21.14 -19.11 -3.58
C ARG A 205 21.15 -19.59 -5.02
N ASP A 206 21.11 -20.91 -5.20
CA ASP A 206 20.99 -21.50 -6.54
C ASP A 206 19.64 -21.16 -7.19
N PHE A 207 18.61 -20.91 -6.37
CA PHE A 207 17.27 -20.60 -6.83
C PHE A 207 16.51 -19.71 -5.85
N PHE A 208 15.82 -18.69 -6.37
CA PHE A 208 14.98 -17.79 -5.59
C PHE A 208 13.72 -17.42 -6.40
N THR A 209 12.53 -17.74 -5.87
CA THR A 209 11.25 -17.58 -6.58
C THR A 209 10.61 -16.18 -6.50
N PRO A 210 10.74 -15.39 -5.42
CA PRO A 210 10.12 -14.06 -5.38
C PRO A 210 10.90 -13.05 -6.23
N LEU A 211 10.17 -12.13 -6.86
CA LEU A 211 10.77 -10.91 -7.42
C LEU A 211 11.19 -9.97 -6.28
N VAL A 212 12.33 -9.32 -6.40
CA VAL A 212 12.90 -8.47 -5.36
C VAL A 212 12.90 -7.01 -5.79
N PHE A 213 12.15 -6.18 -5.07
CA PHE A 213 12.10 -4.74 -5.31
C PHE A 213 13.03 -4.03 -4.34
N ALA A 214 13.94 -3.22 -4.88
CA ALA A 214 14.81 -2.38 -4.07
C ALA A 214 14.04 -1.17 -3.52
N PRO A 215 14.01 -0.95 -2.20
CA PRO A 215 13.39 0.23 -1.64
C PRO A 215 14.25 1.47 -1.96
N ILE A 216 13.60 2.59 -2.26
CA ILE A 216 14.26 3.88 -2.53
C ILE A 216 13.88 4.87 -1.43
N HIS A 217 14.89 5.51 -0.84
CA HIS A 217 14.75 6.46 0.26
C HIS A 217 15.29 7.84 -0.09
N GLY A 218 14.81 8.85 0.66
CA GLY A 218 15.34 10.19 0.59
C GLY A 218 14.55 11.20 1.41
N ASN A 219 15.20 12.33 1.70
CA ASN A 219 14.61 13.47 2.40
C ASN A 219 14.28 14.64 1.48
N SER A 220 14.72 14.57 0.22
CA SER A 220 14.44 15.49 -0.88
C SER A 220 14.32 14.72 -2.20
N PRO A 221 13.69 15.28 -3.25
CA PRO A 221 13.62 14.62 -4.55
C PRO A 221 14.99 14.24 -5.13
N ASN A 222 16.01 15.07 -4.92
CA ASN A 222 17.38 14.78 -5.34
C ASN A 222 18.02 13.63 -4.55
N ASN A 223 17.70 13.49 -3.25
CA ASN A 223 18.20 12.34 -2.48
C ASN A 223 17.62 11.02 -2.99
N TYR A 224 16.32 10.97 -3.32
CA TYR A 224 15.72 9.78 -3.91
C TYR A 224 16.42 9.38 -5.21
N LEU A 225 16.67 10.35 -6.10
CA LEU A 225 17.37 10.09 -7.36
C LEU A 225 18.82 9.65 -7.15
N SER A 226 19.54 10.29 -6.23
CA SER A 226 20.92 9.91 -5.87
C SER A 226 20.98 8.50 -5.28
N TYR A 227 20.01 8.15 -4.43
CA TYR A 227 19.92 6.81 -3.85
C TYR A 227 19.65 5.75 -4.91
N LEU A 228 18.70 5.99 -5.83
CA LEU A 228 18.48 5.12 -6.98
C LEU A 228 19.75 4.92 -7.81
N LYS A 229 20.44 6.00 -8.17
CA LYS A 229 21.71 5.91 -8.92
C LYS A 229 22.73 5.01 -8.23
N SER A 230 22.84 5.12 -6.90
CA SER A 230 23.74 4.23 -6.15
C SER A 230 23.30 2.78 -6.13
N ILE A 231 21.99 2.48 -6.15
CA ILE A 231 21.50 1.10 -6.32
C ILE A 231 21.94 0.56 -7.69
N ILE A 232 21.73 1.32 -8.77
CA ILE A 232 22.16 0.94 -10.13
C ILE A 232 23.68 0.70 -10.20
N GLU A 233 24.49 1.50 -9.49
CA GLU A 233 25.93 1.28 -9.39
C GLU A 233 26.28 -0.01 -8.65
N PHE A 234 25.56 -0.33 -7.57
CA PHE A 234 25.75 -1.60 -6.86
C PHE A 234 25.35 -2.80 -7.70
N GLU A 235 24.24 -2.71 -8.43
CA GLU A 235 23.81 -3.74 -9.39
C GLU A 235 24.92 -4.08 -10.37
N LYS A 236 25.53 -3.05 -10.98
CA LYS A 236 26.67 -3.21 -11.90
C LYS A 236 27.89 -3.80 -11.20
N LYS A 237 28.19 -3.34 -9.98
CA LYS A 237 29.38 -3.79 -9.23
C LYS A 237 29.31 -5.25 -8.82
N TYR A 238 28.12 -5.73 -8.47
CA TYR A 238 27.91 -7.10 -7.99
C TYR A 238 27.37 -8.04 -9.07
N ASP A 239 27.14 -7.57 -10.31
CA ASP A 239 26.48 -8.34 -11.37
C ASP A 239 25.14 -8.94 -10.90
N PHE A 240 24.30 -8.06 -10.35
CA PHE A 240 22.98 -8.40 -9.83
C PHE A 240 21.98 -7.36 -10.28
N LYS A 241 20.73 -7.74 -10.57
CA LYS A 241 19.67 -6.81 -10.95
C LYS A 241 18.41 -7.09 -10.15
N PHE A 242 17.94 -6.08 -9.42
CA PHE A 242 16.62 -6.09 -8.80
C PHE A 242 15.51 -6.06 -9.87
N ASP A 243 14.38 -6.69 -9.59
CA ASP A 243 13.25 -6.80 -10.52
C ASP A 243 12.41 -5.51 -10.60
N GLY A 244 12.54 -4.65 -9.59
CA GLY A 244 11.78 -3.42 -9.48
C GLY A 244 12.28 -2.51 -8.38
N PHE A 245 11.56 -1.41 -8.20
CA PHE A 245 11.83 -0.39 -7.21
C PHE A 245 10.58 -0.09 -6.40
N ALA A 246 10.76 0.14 -5.10
CA ALA A 246 9.68 0.52 -4.19
C ALA A 246 9.99 1.87 -3.56
N ILE A 247 9.23 2.91 -3.91
CA ILE A 247 9.46 4.26 -3.37
C ILE A 247 8.79 4.34 -1.99
N GLY A 248 9.61 4.41 -0.95
CA GLY A 248 9.20 4.45 0.46
C GLY A 248 9.74 5.68 1.20
N GLY A 249 10.21 5.52 2.43
CA GLY A 249 10.99 6.56 3.12
C GLY A 249 10.26 7.86 3.48
N GLY A 250 8.94 7.77 3.72
CA GLY A 250 8.17 8.91 4.23
C GLY A 250 7.63 9.86 3.17
N ILE A 251 7.62 9.47 1.89
CA ILE A 251 6.88 10.20 0.84
C ILE A 251 5.38 10.38 1.20
N ALA A 252 4.81 9.43 1.95
CA ALA A 252 3.43 9.50 2.43
C ALA A 252 3.20 10.58 3.52
N ASN A 253 4.27 11.12 4.12
CA ASN A 253 4.19 12.13 5.17
C ASN A 253 4.54 13.53 4.64
N SER A 254 3.51 14.35 4.43
CA SER A 254 3.68 15.74 4.00
C SER A 254 4.01 16.71 5.13
N LYS A 255 4.00 16.28 6.41
CA LYS A 255 4.25 17.16 7.57
C LYS A 255 5.76 17.35 7.76
N GLY A 256 6.17 18.60 8.02
CA GLY A 256 7.57 18.92 8.34
C GLY A 256 8.53 18.86 7.15
N LYS A 257 8.01 18.80 5.91
CA LYS A 257 8.83 18.92 4.70
C LYS A 257 9.09 20.40 4.43
N ASP A 258 10.37 20.74 4.31
CA ASP A 258 10.84 22.09 3.98
C ASP A 258 10.35 22.52 2.58
N GLU A 259 9.88 23.76 2.46
CA GLU A 259 9.23 24.21 1.24
C GLU A 259 10.20 24.53 0.11
N ASP A 260 11.40 24.95 0.45
CA ASP A 260 12.45 25.30 -0.52
C ASP A 260 13.12 24.04 -1.05
N ILE A 261 13.39 23.06 -0.19
CA ILE A 261 13.96 21.76 -0.58
C ILE A 261 13.02 20.98 -1.51
N TRP A 262 11.72 21.01 -1.22
CA TRP A 262 10.71 20.29 -1.99
C TRP A 262 10.10 21.14 -3.10
N GLN A 263 10.47 22.41 -3.18
CA GLN A 263 9.99 23.39 -4.15
C GLN A 263 8.47 23.38 -4.26
N PHE A 264 7.78 23.53 -3.11
CA PHE A 264 6.33 23.50 -3.12
C PHE A 264 5.76 24.66 -3.92
N PRO A 265 4.81 24.39 -4.83
CA PRO A 265 4.02 25.46 -5.40
C PRO A 265 3.28 26.23 -4.31
N LYS A 266 3.27 27.57 -4.42
CA LYS A 266 2.54 28.44 -3.50
C LYS A 266 1.04 28.05 -3.49
N LYS A 267 0.42 28.02 -2.31
CA LYS A 267 -1.02 27.78 -2.09
C LYS A 267 -1.53 26.34 -2.32
N LEU A 268 -0.67 25.32 -2.30
CA LEU A 268 -1.17 23.93 -2.27
C LEU A 268 -1.90 23.64 -0.95
N ASN A 269 -3.13 23.11 -1.05
CA ASN A 269 -3.80 22.55 0.11
C ASN A 269 -3.09 21.25 0.55
N ARG A 270 -3.40 20.78 1.77
CA ARG A 270 -2.75 19.60 2.37
C ARG A 270 -2.86 18.33 1.52
N PHE A 271 -4.00 18.07 0.89
CA PHE A 271 -4.21 16.88 0.06
C PHE A 271 -3.34 16.94 -1.20
N THR A 272 -3.35 18.08 -1.90
CA THR A 272 -2.54 18.30 -3.09
C THR A 272 -1.03 18.27 -2.79
N LYS A 273 -0.61 18.77 -1.61
CA LYS A 273 0.79 18.72 -1.15
C LYS A 273 1.30 17.28 -1.06
N SER A 274 0.54 16.36 -0.47
CA SER A 274 0.93 14.95 -0.40
C SER A 274 1.04 14.29 -1.79
N ALA A 275 0.07 14.53 -2.67
CA ALA A 275 0.13 14.00 -4.03
C ALA A 275 1.32 14.56 -4.82
N TYR A 276 1.61 15.85 -4.69
CA TYR A 276 2.75 16.50 -5.35
C TYR A 276 4.08 15.88 -4.92
N ILE A 277 4.31 15.73 -3.61
CA ILE A 277 5.52 15.09 -3.04
C ILE A 277 5.77 13.72 -3.67
N CYS A 278 4.74 12.86 -3.67
CA CYS A 278 4.90 11.51 -4.17
C CYS A 278 5.10 11.51 -5.70
N SER A 279 4.38 12.38 -6.41
CA SER A 279 4.40 12.44 -7.88
C SER A 279 5.71 13.00 -8.43
N ILE A 280 6.30 14.03 -7.82
CA ILE A 280 7.55 14.61 -8.30
C ILE A 280 8.72 13.62 -8.16
N VAL A 281 8.79 12.89 -7.04
CA VAL A 281 9.78 11.83 -6.81
C VAL A 281 9.60 10.71 -7.82
N THR A 282 8.36 10.23 -7.98
CA THR A 282 8.02 9.19 -8.96
C THR A 282 8.41 9.60 -10.37
N LYS A 283 8.10 10.85 -10.76
CA LYS A 283 8.44 11.38 -12.08
C LYS A 283 9.96 11.40 -12.30
N MET A 284 10.72 11.90 -11.33
CA MET A 284 12.18 11.97 -11.42
C MET A 284 12.81 10.58 -11.56
N ILE A 285 12.35 9.60 -10.78
CA ILE A 285 12.82 8.22 -10.86
C ILE A 285 12.46 7.60 -12.22
N SER A 286 11.19 7.71 -12.61
CA SER A 286 10.68 7.20 -13.89
C SER A 286 11.43 7.79 -15.09
N ASP A 287 11.66 9.10 -15.10
CA ASP A 287 12.37 9.76 -16.19
C ASP A 287 13.86 9.39 -16.23
N PHE A 288 14.51 9.23 -15.06
CA PHE A 288 15.87 8.71 -15.01
C PHE A 288 15.96 7.29 -15.57
N LEU A 289 15.09 6.37 -15.15
CA LEU A 289 15.05 5.00 -15.65
C LEU A 289 14.82 4.95 -17.17
N LYS A 290 13.90 5.78 -17.69
CA LYS A 290 13.71 5.95 -19.14
C LYS A 290 14.98 6.35 -19.87
N ASN A 291 15.71 7.32 -19.34
CA ASN A 291 16.93 7.84 -19.98
C ASN A 291 18.05 6.79 -20.06
N ILE A 292 18.03 5.77 -19.20
CA ILE A 292 18.97 4.66 -19.23
C ILE A 292 18.37 3.38 -19.85
N ASN A 293 17.24 3.49 -20.54
CA ASN A 293 16.48 2.37 -21.13
C ASN A 293 16.14 1.26 -20.13
N ASP A 294 15.81 1.63 -18.90
CA ASP A 294 15.34 0.74 -17.85
C ASP A 294 13.82 0.88 -17.69
N ASP A 295 13.11 -0.24 -17.79
CA ASP A 295 11.65 -0.30 -17.75
C ASP A 295 11.10 -1.02 -16.51
N ARG A 296 11.94 -1.27 -15.50
CA ARG A 296 11.55 -1.96 -14.27
C ARG A 296 10.38 -1.30 -13.54
N THR A 297 9.66 -2.12 -12.80
CA THR A 297 8.42 -1.73 -12.10
C THR A 297 8.70 -0.73 -10.98
N ILE A 298 7.86 0.29 -10.84
CA ILE A 298 7.86 1.23 -9.71
C ILE A 298 6.62 1.01 -8.85
N HIS A 299 6.82 0.50 -7.64
CA HIS A 299 5.80 0.40 -6.60
C HIS A 299 5.83 1.61 -5.66
N ILE A 300 4.67 2.10 -5.23
CA ILE A 300 4.55 3.22 -4.30
C ILE A 300 4.09 2.73 -2.93
N LEU A 301 5.00 2.74 -1.95
CA LEU A 301 4.76 2.21 -0.61
C LEU A 301 3.91 3.16 0.24
N GLY A 302 2.72 2.71 0.64
CA GLY A 302 1.84 3.36 1.60
C GLY A 302 1.24 4.71 1.19
N ALA A 303 1.58 5.24 0.02
CA ALA A 303 1.13 6.54 -0.49
C ALA A 303 0.08 6.46 -1.60
N GLY A 304 -0.44 5.27 -1.88
CA GLY A 304 -1.40 4.98 -2.95
C GLY A 304 -2.87 5.29 -2.63
N ASN A 305 -3.20 6.39 -1.95
CA ASN A 305 -4.60 6.72 -1.67
C ASN A 305 -5.38 7.06 -2.97
N HIS A 306 -6.72 7.02 -2.94
CA HIS A 306 -7.57 7.24 -4.12
C HIS A 306 -7.32 8.56 -4.88
N PHE A 307 -6.88 9.61 -4.19
CA PHE A 307 -6.51 10.88 -4.81
C PHE A 307 -5.12 10.83 -5.46
N ASN A 308 -4.18 10.10 -4.87
CA ASN A 308 -2.79 10.06 -5.31
C ASN A 308 -2.56 9.15 -6.53
N ILE A 309 -3.35 8.08 -6.71
CA ILE A 309 -3.04 7.06 -7.72
C ILE A 309 -3.01 7.59 -9.16
N LEU A 310 -3.90 8.52 -9.53
CA LEU A 310 -3.93 9.09 -10.89
C LEU A 310 -2.65 9.89 -11.21
N PRO A 311 -2.27 10.91 -10.41
CA PRO A 311 -1.05 11.67 -10.69
C PRO A 311 0.20 10.80 -10.57
N LEU A 312 0.25 9.84 -9.63
CA LEU A 312 1.37 8.89 -9.54
C LEU A 312 1.50 8.02 -10.80
N TRP A 313 0.39 7.50 -11.31
CA TRP A 313 0.39 6.70 -12.54
C TRP A 313 0.88 7.51 -13.74
N ILE A 314 0.42 8.75 -13.88
CA ILE A 314 0.88 9.65 -14.94
C ILE A 314 2.39 9.91 -14.83
N CYS A 315 2.89 10.03 -13.61
CA CYS A 315 4.32 10.17 -13.31
C CYS A 315 5.12 8.87 -13.49
N GLY A 316 4.48 7.74 -13.75
CA GLY A 316 5.10 6.47 -14.12
C GLY A 316 5.20 5.43 -13.00
N ALA A 317 4.42 5.57 -11.93
CA ALA A 317 4.21 4.46 -11.00
C ALA A 317 3.38 3.34 -11.64
N ASP A 318 3.65 2.10 -11.24
CA ASP A 318 3.05 0.88 -11.79
C ASP A 318 2.16 0.14 -10.79
N SER A 319 2.43 0.28 -9.49
CA SER A 319 1.61 -0.36 -8.46
C SER A 319 1.62 0.41 -7.15
N TYR A 320 0.62 0.16 -6.31
CA TYR A 320 0.35 0.95 -5.12
C TYR A 320 -0.19 0.09 -3.98
N ASP A 321 0.04 0.55 -2.76
CA ASP A 321 -0.72 0.14 -1.58
C ASP A 321 -1.10 1.36 -0.72
N CYS A 322 -2.12 1.19 0.13
CA CYS A 322 -2.42 2.18 1.15
C CYS A 322 -3.31 1.59 2.26
N HIS A 323 -2.80 1.62 3.49
CA HIS A 323 -3.57 1.17 4.66
C HIS A 323 -4.68 2.16 5.11
N SER A 324 -4.82 3.32 4.45
CA SER A 324 -5.77 4.36 4.85
C SER A 324 -7.22 3.86 4.83
N SER A 325 -7.64 3.12 3.80
CA SER A 325 -9.03 2.64 3.68
C SER A 325 -9.43 1.78 4.88
N TRP A 326 -8.60 0.83 5.29
CA TRP A 326 -8.86 -0.02 6.45
C TRP A 326 -8.97 0.82 7.74
N ARG A 327 -7.99 1.70 7.97
CA ARG A 327 -8.00 2.57 9.15
C ARG A 327 -9.25 3.44 9.24
N ARG A 328 -9.72 3.97 8.10
CA ARG A 328 -10.94 4.79 8.06
C ARG A 328 -12.20 3.95 8.29
N ALA A 329 -12.24 2.73 7.78
CA ALA A 329 -13.34 1.81 8.04
C ALA A 329 -13.49 1.51 9.55
N THR A 330 -12.38 1.24 10.25
CA THR A 330 -12.39 1.05 11.73
C THR A 330 -12.73 2.31 12.54
N GLU A 331 -12.75 3.48 11.88
CA GLU A 331 -13.23 4.75 12.45
C GLU A 331 -14.71 5.03 12.06
N ASN A 332 -15.43 4.03 11.52
CA ASN A 332 -16.77 4.14 10.96
C ASN A 332 -16.90 5.21 9.88
N LYS A 333 -15.87 5.34 9.04
CA LYS A 333 -15.85 6.28 7.92
C LYS A 333 -15.83 5.57 6.59
N ILE A 334 -16.75 5.98 5.72
CA ILE A 334 -16.88 5.50 4.35
C ILE A 334 -16.29 6.50 3.36
N LEU A 335 -15.67 5.99 2.29
CA LEU A 335 -15.14 6.79 1.20
C LEU A 335 -16.29 7.33 0.34
N ILE A 336 -16.24 8.60 -0.04
CA ILE A 336 -17.14 9.13 -1.08
C ILE A 336 -16.60 8.77 -2.48
N PRO A 337 -17.30 7.94 -3.27
CA PRO A 337 -16.76 7.42 -4.53
C PRO A 337 -16.85 8.43 -5.67
N LEU A 338 -15.94 8.30 -6.64
CA LEU A 338 -15.95 9.07 -7.89
C LEU A 338 -16.72 8.36 -9.00
N LEU A 339 -16.59 7.03 -9.09
CA LEU A 339 -17.02 6.23 -10.23
C LEU A 339 -17.97 5.11 -9.77
N ASN A 340 -18.88 4.70 -10.64
CA ASN A 340 -19.64 3.45 -10.48
C ASN A 340 -18.90 2.28 -11.17
N SER A 341 -19.50 1.09 -11.08
CA SER A 341 -18.99 -0.15 -11.70
C SER A 341 -18.82 -0.05 -13.22
N ASN A 342 -19.59 0.83 -13.88
CA ASN A 342 -19.50 1.09 -15.32
C ASN A 342 -18.43 2.15 -15.67
N GLY A 343 -17.67 2.65 -14.70
CA GLY A 343 -16.64 3.68 -14.93
C GLY A 343 -17.21 5.08 -15.23
N ASN A 344 -18.49 5.31 -14.95
CA ASN A 344 -19.16 6.60 -15.08
C ASN A 344 -19.11 7.39 -13.77
N TYR A 345 -19.14 8.73 -13.86
CA TYR A 345 -19.14 9.58 -12.67
C TYR A 345 -20.40 9.39 -11.85
N VAL A 346 -20.20 9.34 -10.54
CA VAL A 346 -21.29 9.36 -9.57
C VAL A 346 -21.46 10.78 -9.04
N LYS A 347 -22.71 11.23 -8.92
CA LYS A 347 -23.03 12.59 -8.47
C LYS A 347 -22.88 12.70 -6.95
N ASN A 348 -21.65 12.94 -6.50
CA ASN A 348 -21.30 13.15 -5.09
C ASN A 348 -20.54 14.47 -4.87
N LYS A 349 -20.56 14.98 -3.63
CA LYS A 349 -19.71 16.09 -3.17
C LYS A 349 -18.64 15.60 -2.21
N ASN A 350 -17.45 16.20 -2.22
CA ASN A 350 -16.29 15.81 -1.41
C ASN A 350 -15.77 14.42 -1.79
N ILE A 351 -15.62 14.19 -3.09
CA ILE A 351 -15.15 12.92 -3.63
C ILE A 351 -13.75 12.59 -3.06
N PHE A 352 -13.52 11.32 -2.76
CA PHE A 352 -12.34 10.77 -2.08
C PHE A 352 -12.13 11.19 -0.63
N HIS A 353 -13.04 11.98 -0.05
CA HIS A 353 -13.02 12.22 1.39
C HIS A 353 -13.66 11.02 2.11
N PHE A 354 -13.13 10.71 3.29
CA PHE A 354 -13.74 9.76 4.21
C PHE A 354 -14.67 10.51 5.17
N LYS A 355 -15.96 10.18 5.15
CA LYS A 355 -16.97 10.79 6.02
C LYS A 355 -17.50 9.75 7.00
N LYS A 356 -17.86 10.18 8.22
CA LYS A 356 -18.49 9.26 9.17
C LYS A 356 -19.82 8.79 8.61
N LEU A 357 -20.11 7.51 8.73
CA LEU A 357 -21.39 6.94 8.28
C LEU A 357 -22.58 7.68 8.90
N SER A 358 -22.48 8.05 10.17
CA SER A 358 -23.51 8.81 10.90
C SER A 358 -23.82 10.20 10.33
N GLU A 359 -22.90 10.79 9.56
CA GLU A 359 -23.03 12.14 9.00
C GLU A 359 -23.63 12.14 7.58
N LEU A 360 -23.88 10.95 7.00
CA LEU A 360 -24.39 10.81 5.64
C LEU A 360 -25.90 10.59 5.63
N ASN A 361 -26.61 11.28 4.74
CA ASN A 361 -28.01 11.00 4.43
C ASN A 361 -28.10 10.29 3.07
N GLY A 362 -29.15 9.49 2.85
CA GLY A 362 -29.30 8.69 1.63
C GLY A 362 -29.30 9.51 0.33
N SER A 363 -29.72 10.78 0.37
CA SER A 363 -29.67 11.71 -0.76
C SER A 363 -28.26 12.22 -1.10
N ASP A 364 -27.32 12.14 -0.16
CA ASP A 364 -25.98 12.75 -0.24
C ASP A 364 -24.87 11.73 -0.54
N PHE A 365 -25.23 10.46 -0.69
CA PHE A 365 -24.32 9.36 -0.96
C PHE A 365 -24.88 8.47 -2.06
N ASN A 366 -24.30 8.61 -3.25
CA ASN A 366 -24.60 7.77 -4.39
C ASN A 366 -23.43 6.79 -4.59
N CYS A 367 -23.73 5.49 -4.71
CA CYS A 367 -22.77 4.47 -5.07
C CYS A 367 -23.49 3.23 -5.60
N GLU A 368 -22.91 2.59 -6.61
CA GLU A 368 -23.42 1.36 -7.22
C GLU A 368 -22.34 0.26 -7.17
N CYS A 369 -21.41 0.33 -6.21
CA CYS A 369 -20.49 -0.78 -5.98
C CYS A 369 -21.24 -1.98 -5.40
N GLU A 370 -20.65 -3.17 -5.48
CA GLU A 370 -21.31 -4.39 -5.05
C GLU A 370 -21.75 -4.36 -3.58
N VAL A 371 -20.97 -3.70 -2.71
CA VAL A 371 -21.39 -3.47 -1.32
C VAL A 371 -22.66 -2.64 -1.27
N CYS A 372 -22.71 -1.50 -1.98
CA CYS A 372 -23.85 -0.60 -1.95
C CYS A 372 -25.09 -1.12 -2.70
N GLN A 373 -24.92 -2.09 -3.61
CA GLN A 373 -26.04 -2.80 -4.22
C GLN A 373 -26.70 -3.79 -3.26
N ASN A 374 -25.91 -4.42 -2.38
CA ASN A 374 -26.39 -5.42 -1.42
C ASN A 374 -26.72 -4.85 -0.03
N TYR A 375 -26.12 -3.72 0.33
CA TYR A 375 -26.26 -3.06 1.63
C TYR A 375 -26.48 -1.56 1.42
N ASN A 376 -27.69 -1.09 1.71
CA ASN A 376 -27.96 0.35 1.68
C ASN A 376 -27.25 1.06 2.85
N LEU A 377 -27.20 2.40 2.80
CA LEU A 377 -26.51 3.21 3.82
C LEU A 377 -27.04 2.98 5.24
N ASN A 378 -28.33 2.72 5.41
CA ASN A 378 -28.91 2.44 6.74
C ASN A 378 -28.44 1.09 7.27
N ASN A 379 -28.39 0.05 6.41
CA ASN A 379 -27.84 -1.25 6.81
C ASN A 379 -26.37 -1.15 7.21
N LEU A 380 -25.56 -0.39 6.46
CA LEU A 380 -24.15 -0.17 6.81
C LEU A 380 -23.99 0.60 8.13
N LYS A 381 -24.85 1.59 8.39
CA LYS A 381 -24.89 2.29 9.68
C LYS A 381 -25.21 1.33 10.82
N GLU A 382 -26.25 0.51 10.67
CA GLU A 382 -26.67 -0.47 11.67
C GLU A 382 -25.57 -1.48 11.99
N LEU A 383 -24.91 -2.02 10.95
CA LEU A 383 -23.81 -2.97 11.11
C LEU A 383 -22.58 -2.36 11.78
N THR A 384 -22.35 -1.04 11.67
CA THR A 384 -21.15 -0.39 12.23
C THR A 384 -21.40 0.30 13.59
N ILE A 385 -22.58 0.11 14.19
CA ILE A 385 -22.86 0.54 15.56
C ILE A 385 -22.24 -0.45 16.55
N LYS A 386 -21.34 0.05 17.39
CA LYS A 386 -20.78 -0.70 18.51
C LYS A 386 -21.78 -0.74 19.66
N ASN A 387 -22.29 -1.93 20.01
CA ASN A 387 -23.30 -2.09 21.04
C ASN A 387 -22.64 -2.38 22.40
N LYS A 388 -22.98 -1.60 23.43
CA LYS A 388 -22.35 -1.74 24.77
C LYS A 388 -22.65 -3.06 25.49
N ARG A 389 -23.62 -3.85 25.01
CA ARG A 389 -24.00 -5.19 25.51
C ARG A 389 -23.91 -6.21 24.36
N GLU A 390 -22.73 -6.35 23.77
CA GLU A 390 -22.49 -7.18 22.59
C GLU A 390 -22.48 -8.69 22.92
N THR A 391 -23.35 -9.47 22.27
CA THR A 391 -23.15 -10.92 22.12
C THR A 391 -22.00 -11.19 21.15
N HIS A 392 -21.50 -12.43 21.09
CA HIS A 392 -20.50 -12.82 20.07
C HIS A 392 -20.99 -12.53 18.64
N ILE A 393 -22.28 -12.78 18.38
CA ILE A 393 -22.92 -12.53 17.08
C ILE A 393 -22.92 -11.04 16.74
N ASP A 394 -23.16 -10.18 17.74
CA ASP A 394 -23.16 -8.72 17.52
C ASP A 394 -21.75 -8.20 17.19
N LYS A 395 -20.70 -8.79 17.78
CA LYS A 395 -19.31 -8.45 17.45
C LYS A 395 -18.95 -8.82 16.03
N GLU A 396 -19.32 -10.02 15.58
CA GLU A 396 -19.01 -10.45 14.20
C GLU A 396 -19.79 -9.65 13.16
N LYS A 397 -21.03 -9.22 13.46
CA LYS A 397 -21.76 -8.26 12.63
C LYS A 397 -21.04 -6.91 12.54
N TYR A 398 -20.53 -6.43 13.67
CA TYR A 398 -19.74 -5.19 13.72
C TYR A 398 -18.49 -5.26 12.84
N TYR A 399 -17.70 -6.33 12.98
CA TYR A 399 -16.50 -6.54 12.14
C TYR A 399 -16.84 -6.70 10.67
N TYR A 400 -17.94 -7.40 10.35
CA TYR A 400 -18.42 -7.50 8.98
C TYR A 400 -18.80 -6.13 8.41
N GLY A 401 -19.45 -5.27 9.20
CA GLY A 401 -19.72 -3.88 8.82
C GLY A 401 -18.45 -3.10 8.48
N GLU A 402 -17.40 -3.17 9.32
CA GLU A 402 -16.10 -2.54 9.04
C GLU A 402 -15.49 -3.07 7.72
N ILE A 403 -15.56 -4.38 7.49
CA ILE A 403 -15.03 -5.02 6.28
C ILE A 403 -15.82 -4.61 5.03
N LEU A 404 -17.14 -4.50 5.10
CA LEU A 404 -17.97 -4.00 3.99
C LEU A 404 -17.61 -2.55 3.63
N VAL A 405 -17.42 -1.68 4.64
CA VAL A 405 -16.99 -0.30 4.42
C VAL A 405 -15.59 -0.23 3.79
N PHE A 406 -14.70 -1.14 4.19
CA PHE A 406 -13.39 -1.28 3.57
C PHE A 406 -13.49 -1.75 2.12
N PHE A 407 -14.27 -2.79 1.83
CA PHE A 407 -14.50 -3.33 0.47
C PHE A 407 -15.10 -2.28 -0.47
N HIS A 408 -16.03 -1.45 0.00
CA HIS A 408 -16.52 -0.31 -0.76
C HIS A 408 -15.38 0.60 -1.26
N ALA A 409 -14.39 0.88 -0.40
CA ALA A 409 -13.23 1.67 -0.80
C ALA A 409 -12.29 0.90 -1.74
N ILE A 410 -12.21 -0.43 -1.64
CA ILE A 410 -11.43 -1.28 -2.56
C ILE A 410 -12.05 -1.30 -3.97
N TYR A 411 -13.38 -1.42 -4.10
CA TYR A 411 -14.04 -1.31 -5.39
C TYR A 411 -13.74 0.02 -6.10
N GLN A 412 -13.65 1.13 -5.36
CA GLN A 412 -13.28 2.41 -5.94
C GLN A 412 -11.84 2.41 -6.51
N TYR A 413 -10.89 1.67 -5.92
CA TYR A 413 -9.57 1.47 -6.53
C TYR A 413 -9.70 0.70 -7.85
N GLU A 414 -10.43 -0.42 -7.86
CA GLU A 414 -10.65 -1.20 -9.08
C GLU A 414 -11.26 -0.37 -10.21
N TYR A 415 -12.29 0.42 -9.92
CA TYR A 415 -12.96 1.25 -10.91
C TYR A 415 -12.02 2.33 -11.48
N LEU A 416 -11.20 2.95 -10.63
CA LEU A 416 -10.20 3.93 -11.08
C LEU A 416 -9.13 3.26 -11.95
N LEU A 417 -8.58 2.13 -11.53
CA LEU A 417 -7.54 1.42 -12.28
C LEU A 417 -8.05 0.88 -13.61
N ASN A 418 -9.30 0.40 -13.66
CA ASN A 418 -9.94 0.02 -14.91
C ASN A 418 -10.15 1.23 -15.82
N LYS A 419 -10.57 2.38 -15.26
CA LYS A 419 -10.69 3.62 -16.02
C LYS A 419 -9.36 4.07 -16.61
N PHE A 420 -8.25 3.89 -15.90
CA PHE A 420 -6.92 4.28 -16.38
C PHE A 420 -6.52 3.52 -17.65
N LYS A 421 -6.97 2.26 -17.79
CA LYS A 421 -6.73 1.43 -18.99
C LYS A 421 -7.39 1.97 -20.24
N GLU A 422 -8.39 2.85 -20.11
CA GLU A 422 -9.05 3.50 -21.25
C GLU A 422 -8.30 4.74 -21.75
N PHE A 423 -7.36 5.28 -20.95
CA PHE A 423 -6.63 6.49 -21.31
C PHE A 423 -5.51 6.20 -22.31
N LYS A 424 -5.59 6.85 -23.48
CA LYS A 424 -4.67 6.66 -24.60
C LYS A 424 -3.53 7.68 -24.58
N ASP A 425 -3.85 8.90 -24.17
CA ASP A 425 -2.96 10.05 -24.16
C ASP A 425 -3.31 11.03 -23.01
N ILE A 426 -2.49 12.06 -22.81
CA ILE A 426 -2.73 13.09 -21.79
C ILE A 426 -4.05 13.85 -22.05
N GLU A 427 -4.49 13.98 -23.30
CA GLU A 427 -5.74 14.66 -23.65
C GLU A 427 -6.96 13.90 -23.11
N THR A 428 -6.99 12.57 -23.24
CA THR A 428 -8.05 11.72 -22.67
C THR A 428 -8.13 11.82 -21.14
N ILE A 429 -6.97 11.90 -20.47
CA ILE A 429 -6.91 12.15 -19.01
C ILE A 429 -7.46 13.53 -18.67
N GLN A 430 -7.09 14.56 -19.43
CA GLN A 430 -7.58 15.92 -19.20
C GLN A 430 -9.10 16.00 -19.38
N LYS A 431 -9.64 15.38 -20.43
CA LYS A 431 -11.10 15.28 -20.66
C LYS A 431 -11.80 14.58 -19.50
N PHE A 432 -11.19 13.54 -18.93
CA PHE A 432 -11.69 12.91 -17.70
C PHE A 432 -11.68 13.91 -16.53
N ILE A 433 -10.55 14.56 -16.23
CA ILE A 433 -10.47 15.52 -15.12
C ILE A 433 -11.47 16.68 -15.28
N LEU A 434 -11.64 17.19 -16.50
CA LEU A 434 -12.58 18.28 -16.82
C LEU A 434 -14.06 17.90 -16.68
N LYS A 435 -14.38 16.60 -16.64
CA LYS A 435 -15.74 16.09 -16.43
C LYS A 435 -16.01 15.66 -14.98
N ILE A 436 -15.02 15.71 -14.09
CA ILE A 436 -15.23 15.41 -12.66
C ILE A 436 -16.29 16.37 -12.08
N PRO A 437 -17.37 15.85 -11.46
CA PRO A 437 -18.47 16.68 -10.96
C PRO A 437 -18.09 17.53 -9.73
N ASP A 438 -17.18 17.02 -8.90
CA ASP A 438 -16.64 17.76 -7.76
C ASP A 438 -15.62 18.81 -8.22
N LYS A 439 -16.02 20.08 -8.20
CA LYS A 439 -15.20 21.22 -8.66
C LYS A 439 -13.91 21.43 -7.86
N ASN A 440 -13.91 21.08 -6.58
CA ASN A 440 -12.70 21.19 -5.76
C ASN A 440 -11.70 20.10 -6.15
N LEU A 441 -12.16 18.86 -6.30
CA LEU A 441 -11.32 17.76 -6.77
C LEU A 441 -10.77 18.02 -8.17
N GLN A 442 -11.63 18.47 -9.09
CA GLN A 442 -11.25 18.87 -10.44
C GLN A 442 -10.14 19.93 -10.43
N LYS A 443 -10.33 21.02 -9.68
CA LYS A 443 -9.33 22.09 -9.56
C LYS A 443 -8.01 21.56 -9.00
N ASN A 444 -8.07 20.75 -7.94
CA ASN A 444 -6.87 20.18 -7.32
C ASN A 444 -6.05 19.33 -8.30
N TYR A 445 -6.69 18.52 -9.14
CA TYR A 445 -5.99 17.76 -10.17
C TYR A 445 -5.40 18.65 -11.26
N ILE A 446 -6.13 19.66 -11.73
CA ILE A 446 -5.63 20.61 -12.74
C ILE A 446 -4.39 21.33 -12.22
N ASP A 447 -4.46 21.88 -11.01
CA ASP A 447 -3.35 22.60 -10.38
C ASP A 447 -2.15 21.67 -10.19
N LEU A 448 -2.37 20.45 -9.72
CA LEU A 448 -1.32 19.45 -9.55
C LEU A 448 -0.60 19.11 -10.86
N LEU A 449 -1.33 18.85 -11.94
CA LEU A 449 -0.74 18.50 -13.24
C LEU A 449 0.06 19.67 -13.84
N LYS A 450 -0.42 20.90 -13.68
CA LYS A 450 0.30 22.11 -14.08
C LYS A 450 1.64 22.22 -13.33
N HIS A 451 1.63 22.02 -12.02
CA HIS A 451 2.83 22.09 -11.20
C HIS A 451 3.85 20.98 -11.51
N LEU A 452 3.38 19.79 -11.86
CA LEU A 452 4.24 18.68 -12.27
C LEU A 452 4.80 18.84 -13.69
N LYS A 453 4.46 19.93 -14.40
CA LYS A 453 4.85 20.21 -15.79
C LYS A 453 4.54 19.05 -16.73
N ILE A 454 3.46 18.31 -16.46
CA ILE A 454 2.99 17.20 -17.31
C ILE A 454 2.34 17.75 -18.60
N THR A 455 2.28 19.07 -18.73
CA THR A 455 1.30 19.76 -19.54
C THR A 455 1.90 20.88 -20.40
N GLU A 456 3.13 20.75 -20.91
CA GLU A 456 3.72 21.80 -21.78
C GLU A 456 2.96 22.04 -23.11
N GLY A 457 1.79 21.41 -23.34
CA GLY A 457 0.81 21.77 -24.38
C GLY A 457 -0.51 22.43 -23.89
N ILE A 458 -0.64 22.79 -22.61
CA ILE A 458 -1.93 23.20 -22.00
C ILE A 458 -2.34 24.66 -22.21
N THR A 459 -1.47 25.54 -22.69
CA THR A 459 -1.80 26.97 -22.83
C THR A 459 -2.87 27.28 -23.89
N LYS A 460 -3.26 26.32 -24.76
CA LYS A 460 -4.32 26.53 -25.77
C LYS A 460 -5.74 26.15 -25.34
N PHE A 461 -5.93 25.30 -24.32
CA PHE A 461 -7.27 24.86 -23.89
C PHE A 461 -7.78 25.55 -22.63
N PHE A 462 -6.90 26.27 -21.91
CA PHE A 462 -7.23 26.94 -20.66
C PHE A 462 -7.27 28.48 -20.80
N GLY A 463 -7.42 28.99 -22.03
CA GLY A 463 -7.51 30.43 -22.32
C GLY A 463 -8.94 30.94 -22.40
N ALA A 464 -9.43 31.48 -21.29
CA ALA A 464 -10.29 32.67 -21.12
C ALA A 464 -10.78 32.71 -19.67
#